data_AF-A0A6J6ZYB7-F1
#
_entry.id   AF-A0A6J6ZYB7-F1
#
_cell.length_a   1.000
_cell.length_b   1.000
_cell.length_c   1.000
_cell.angle_alpha   90.00
_cell.angle_beta   90.00
_cell.angle_gamma   90.00
#
_symmetry.space_group_name_H-M   'P 1'
#
loop_
_entity.id
_entity.type
_entity.pdbx_description
1 polymer ?
#
loop_
_entity_poly.entity_id
_entity_poly.type
_entity_poly.pdbx_seq_one_letter_code
_entity_poly.pdbx_strand_id
1 'polypeptide(L)'
;MFGRVLGVTLTQVLRSIALVLLPTSFIALLAWATAGSATGNTGDPLRAALWIWLAAHQLPFSLALPPVNASGYLSYLPLGALIFPVLAIRNGIARTIDRLDHDSSLIPLARTMFVALYTFIGMLFAIFSSTSAVKPVWYVVPLFLLPITLISAATVGRRLVFGQALLYSSRIIALLLGVSSLIFGLSIFTHLSTVKNLTTVLEPGILGGFLLLLLNILYLPNALVATLSYFSGTGFAVGSGSMISPWSFHLNSIPAFPLLGTLPSGTFHFALLGIGIVILSGALLAVWTVALNTKILMQTLAASVLIIAVVGYAGSGALITDAMSAVGVSPWKFTVSVGGELIIGALLALYIPRIGKR
;
A
#
# COMPACT_ATOMS: atom_id res chain seq x y z
N MET A 1 20.91 14.70 29.19
CA MET A 1 19.71 13.91 28.82
C MET A 1 19.50 13.81 27.31
N PHE A 2 19.45 14.93 26.57
CA PHE A 2 19.29 14.92 25.10
C PHE A 2 20.30 14.03 24.35
N GLY A 3 21.60 14.14 24.66
CA GLY A 3 22.64 13.32 24.01
C GLY A 3 22.45 11.81 24.19
N ARG A 4 21.94 11.36 25.35
CA ARG A 4 21.59 9.96 25.61
C ARG A 4 20.44 9.52 24.70
N VAL A 5 19.37 10.31 24.62
CA VAL A 5 18.21 10.02 23.77
C VAL A 5 18.61 9.99 22.30
N LEU A 6 19.40 10.95 21.84
CA LEU A 6 19.93 11.01 20.48
C LEU A 6 20.76 9.77 20.13
N GLY A 7 21.72 9.38 20.97
CA GLY A 7 22.58 8.22 20.69
C GLY A 7 21.80 6.91 20.62
N VAL A 8 20.85 6.71 21.54
CA VAL A 8 19.97 5.53 21.54
C VAL A 8 19.08 5.51 20.31
N THR A 9 18.39 6.62 20.01
CA THR A 9 17.47 6.73 18.88
C THR A 9 18.19 6.53 17.55
N LEU A 10 19.33 7.20 17.32
CA LEU A 10 20.13 7.05 16.09
C LEU A 10 20.54 5.59 15.89
N THR A 11 21.05 4.93 16.94
CA THR A 11 21.45 3.52 16.87
C THR A 11 20.26 2.62 16.47
N GLN A 12 19.08 2.84 17.05
CA GLN A 12 17.91 2.02 16.71
C GLN A 12 17.35 2.35 15.33
N VAL A 13 17.40 3.60 14.88
CA VAL A 13 17.02 3.99 13.51
C VAL A 13 17.89 3.24 12.50
N LEU A 14 19.22 3.27 12.66
CA LEU A 14 20.14 2.57 11.77
C LEU A 14 19.89 1.06 11.76
N ARG A 15 19.59 0.45 12.92
CA ARG A 15 19.23 -0.97 13.02
C ARG A 15 17.91 -1.29 12.31
N SER A 16 16.88 -0.44 12.45
CA SER A 16 15.61 -0.60 11.74
C SER A 16 15.78 -0.52 10.24
N ILE A 17 16.62 0.40 9.76
CA ILE A 17 16.96 0.51 8.34
C ILE A 17 17.67 -0.76 7.87
N ALA A 18 18.71 -1.19 8.59
CA ALA A 18 19.49 -2.38 8.25
C ALA A 18 18.65 -3.66 8.20
N LEU A 19 17.62 -3.79 9.06
CA LEU A 19 16.75 -4.96 9.10
C LEU A 19 16.02 -5.22 7.77
N VAL A 20 15.69 -4.16 7.02
CA VAL A 20 15.07 -4.26 5.69
C VAL A 20 16.11 -4.15 4.58
N LEU A 21 17.12 -3.29 4.75
CA LEU A 21 18.11 -3.04 3.72
C LEU A 21 19.04 -4.23 3.49
N LEU A 22 19.43 -4.98 4.52
CA LEU A 22 20.34 -6.13 4.36
C LEU A 22 19.70 -7.27 3.55
N PRO A 23 18.46 -7.75 3.85
CA PRO A 23 17.81 -8.76 3.01
C PRO A 23 17.60 -8.31 1.57
N THR A 24 17.20 -7.06 1.36
CA THR A 24 17.00 -6.50 0.01
C THR A 24 18.33 -6.35 -0.74
N SER A 25 19.42 -6.04 -0.04
CA SER A 25 20.78 -6.03 -0.60
C SER A 25 21.22 -7.42 -1.03
N PHE A 26 20.96 -8.44 -0.20
CA PHE A 26 21.28 -9.82 -0.55
C PHE A 26 20.49 -10.28 -1.79
N ILE A 27 19.19 -9.98 -1.85
CA ILE A 27 18.36 -10.29 -3.02
C ILE A 27 18.87 -9.57 -4.28
N ALA A 28 19.17 -8.28 -4.18
CA ALA A 28 19.67 -7.49 -5.31
C ALA A 28 21.02 -8.00 -5.81
N LEU A 29 21.94 -8.36 -4.90
CA LEU A 29 23.24 -8.96 -5.23
C LEU A 29 23.07 -10.30 -5.92
N LEU A 30 22.19 -11.17 -5.41
CA LEU A 30 21.94 -12.47 -5.99
C LEU A 30 21.36 -12.33 -7.40
N ALA A 31 20.33 -11.49 -7.57
CA ALA A 31 19.72 -11.24 -8.87
C ALA A 31 20.74 -10.69 -9.88
N TRP A 32 21.55 -9.71 -9.45
CA TRP A 32 22.61 -9.14 -10.29
C TRP A 32 23.67 -10.18 -10.69
N ALA A 33 24.13 -11.00 -9.74
CA ALA A 33 25.12 -12.05 -10.01
C ALA A 33 24.60 -13.09 -11.01
N THR A 34 23.31 -13.41 -10.97
CA THR A 34 22.69 -14.37 -11.91
C THR A 34 22.34 -13.75 -13.26
N ALA A 35 22.20 -12.43 -13.36
CA ALA A 35 21.82 -11.75 -14.59
C ALA A 35 22.96 -11.66 -15.63
N GLY A 36 24.18 -12.11 -15.30
CA GLY A 36 25.27 -12.25 -16.27
C GLY A 36 25.81 -10.92 -16.81
N SER A 37 25.70 -9.83 -16.06
CA SER A 37 26.17 -8.51 -16.52
C SER A 37 27.70 -8.50 -16.68
N ALA A 38 28.16 -8.39 -17.93
CA ALA A 38 29.59 -8.34 -18.28
C ALA A 38 30.26 -6.99 -17.92
N THR A 39 29.50 -5.96 -17.53
CA THR A 39 29.97 -4.57 -17.40
C THR A 39 29.55 -3.86 -16.11
N GLY A 40 28.81 -4.52 -15.21
CA GLY A 40 28.28 -3.90 -13.99
C GLY A 40 29.32 -3.75 -12.87
N ASN A 41 29.22 -2.68 -12.08
CA ASN A 41 29.99 -2.51 -10.84
C ASN A 41 29.18 -3.06 -9.65
N THR A 42 29.84 -3.54 -8.59
CA THR A 42 29.20 -3.99 -7.33
C THR A 42 28.39 -2.89 -6.63
N GLY A 43 28.60 -1.62 -6.97
CA GLY A 43 27.76 -0.51 -6.51
C GLY A 43 26.32 -0.54 -7.04
N ASP A 44 26.08 -1.19 -8.19
CA ASP A 44 24.75 -1.25 -8.83
C ASP A 44 23.73 -2.08 -8.04
N PRO A 45 24.03 -3.30 -7.57
CA PRO A 45 23.11 -4.06 -6.74
C PRO A 45 22.85 -3.38 -5.38
N LEU A 46 23.84 -2.70 -4.78
CA LEU A 46 23.63 -1.94 -3.54
C LEU A 46 22.69 -0.75 -3.76
N ARG A 47 22.80 -0.07 -4.89
CA ARG A 47 21.87 1.00 -5.26
C ARG A 47 20.47 0.47 -5.53
N ALA A 48 20.36 -0.67 -6.21
CA ALA A 48 19.08 -1.35 -6.41
C ALA A 48 18.43 -1.74 -5.08
N ALA A 49 19.21 -2.16 -4.08
CA ALA A 49 18.71 -2.43 -2.73
C ALA A 49 18.11 -1.19 -2.07
N LEU A 50 18.75 -0.02 -2.22
CA LEU A 50 18.18 1.25 -1.75
C LEU A 50 16.87 1.57 -2.47
N TRP A 51 16.76 1.32 -3.78
CA TRP A 51 15.50 1.50 -4.50
C TRP A 51 14.42 0.54 -4.01
N ILE A 52 14.72 -0.74 -3.77
CA ILE A 52 13.76 -1.69 -3.20
C ILE A 52 13.32 -1.24 -1.80
N TRP A 53 14.25 -0.73 -0.98
CA TRP A 53 13.96 -0.19 0.34
C TRP A 53 13.03 1.04 0.27
N LEU A 54 13.28 1.97 -0.65
CA LEU A 54 12.44 3.15 -0.88
C LEU A 54 11.07 2.76 -1.47
N ALA A 55 11.05 1.79 -2.38
CA ALA A 55 9.83 1.25 -2.97
C ALA A 55 8.93 0.56 -1.92
N ALA A 56 9.52 -0.12 -0.93
CA ALA A 56 8.77 -0.70 0.19
C ALA A 56 8.04 0.38 1.02
N HIS A 57 8.55 1.62 1.03
CA HIS A 57 7.90 2.80 1.62
C HIS A 57 6.93 3.51 0.67
N GLN A 58 6.65 2.92 -0.49
CA GLN A 58 5.77 3.47 -1.52
C GLN A 58 6.29 4.78 -2.15
N LEU A 59 7.61 5.01 -2.12
CA LEU A 59 8.20 6.19 -2.76
C LEU A 59 8.22 6.03 -4.28
N PRO A 60 7.67 6.98 -5.07
CA PRO A 60 7.67 6.87 -6.52
C PRO A 60 9.05 7.20 -7.13
N PHE A 61 9.25 6.75 -8.37
CA PHE A 61 10.47 6.94 -9.15
C PHE A 61 10.16 7.56 -10.51
N SER A 62 10.95 8.56 -10.90
CA SER A 62 11.06 9.01 -12.27
C SER A 62 12.13 8.20 -12.98
N LEU A 63 11.81 7.76 -14.19
CA LEU A 63 12.68 6.93 -15.03
C LEU A 63 12.98 7.65 -16.34
N ALA A 64 14.19 7.45 -16.86
CA ALA A 64 14.57 7.80 -18.22
C ALA A 64 14.87 6.51 -18.96
N LEU A 65 13.97 6.12 -19.87
CA LEU A 65 13.99 4.82 -20.53
C LEU A 65 14.88 4.85 -21.78
N PRO A 66 15.95 4.04 -21.84
CA PRO A 66 16.76 3.89 -23.05
C PRO A 66 15.95 3.31 -24.21
N PRO A 67 16.33 3.54 -25.49
CA PRO A 67 17.50 4.30 -25.94
C PRO A 67 17.24 5.82 -26.10
N VAL A 68 15.98 6.26 -26.13
CA VAL A 68 15.61 7.66 -26.45
C VAL A 68 15.46 8.53 -25.19
N ASN A 69 15.73 7.99 -24.00
CA ASN A 69 15.46 8.62 -22.70
C ASN A 69 14.01 9.09 -22.56
N ALA A 70 13.08 8.26 -23.04
CA ALA A 70 11.65 8.52 -22.89
C ALA A 70 11.30 8.63 -21.39
N SER A 71 10.39 9.55 -21.05
CA SER A 71 9.95 9.71 -19.66
C SER A 71 9.20 8.47 -19.21
N GLY A 72 9.59 7.93 -18.06
CA GLY A 72 8.87 6.87 -17.38
C GLY A 72 8.58 7.21 -15.92
N TYR A 73 7.58 6.55 -15.35
CA TYR A 73 7.19 6.76 -13.96
C TYR A 73 6.79 5.45 -13.30
N LEU A 74 7.33 5.18 -12.11
CA LEU A 74 7.02 4.01 -11.30
C LEU A 74 6.43 4.49 -9.97
N SER A 75 5.13 4.34 -9.81
CA SER A 75 4.40 4.66 -8.58
C SER A 75 3.41 3.59 -8.15
N TYR A 76 3.04 2.67 -9.04
CA TYR A 76 2.26 1.50 -8.67
C TYR A 76 3.20 0.46 -8.04
N LEU A 77 3.34 0.53 -6.72
CA LEU A 77 4.28 -0.26 -5.93
C LEU A 77 3.54 -1.30 -5.08
N PRO A 78 4.21 -2.40 -4.69
CA PRO A 78 3.56 -3.46 -3.93
C PRO A 78 3.26 -2.98 -2.51
N LEU A 79 1.98 -2.84 -2.19
CA LEU A 79 1.52 -2.39 -0.86
C LEU A 79 1.88 -3.39 0.24
N GLY A 80 1.95 -4.68 -0.08
CA GLY A 80 2.37 -5.71 0.86
C GLY A 80 3.81 -5.54 1.33
N ALA A 81 4.67 -4.87 0.54
CA ALA A 81 6.05 -4.60 0.95
C ALA A 81 6.13 -3.65 2.16
N LEU A 82 5.10 -2.84 2.41
CA LEU A 82 5.04 -1.89 3.53
C LEU A 82 5.10 -2.59 4.91
N ILE A 83 4.76 -3.88 4.99
CA ILE A 83 4.82 -4.62 6.25
C ILE A 83 6.24 -4.68 6.82
N PHE A 84 7.26 -4.81 5.97
CA PHE A 84 8.66 -4.93 6.39
C PHE A 84 9.18 -3.67 7.10
N PRO A 85 9.11 -2.46 6.50
CA PRO A 85 9.53 -1.25 7.20
C PRO A 85 8.67 -0.97 8.42
N VAL A 86 7.36 -1.21 8.39
CA VAL A 86 6.49 -1.04 9.57
C VAL A 86 6.96 -1.90 10.74
N LEU A 87 7.22 -3.20 10.51
CA LEU A 87 7.72 -4.10 11.56
C LEU A 87 9.12 -3.69 12.04
N ALA A 88 10.01 -3.29 11.13
CA ALA A 88 11.35 -2.83 11.46
C ALA A 88 11.35 -1.55 12.31
N ILE A 89 10.52 -0.57 11.95
CA ILE A 89 10.33 0.67 12.70
C ILE A 89 9.75 0.35 14.09
N ARG A 90 8.69 -0.46 14.16
CA ARG A 90 8.07 -0.84 15.43
C ARG A 90 9.07 -1.52 16.37
N ASN A 91 9.89 -2.43 15.86
CA ASN A 91 10.95 -3.08 16.62
C ASN A 91 12.01 -2.08 17.11
N GLY A 92 12.46 -1.15 16.25
CA GLY A 92 13.43 -0.11 16.64
C GLY A 92 12.90 0.82 17.73
N ILE A 93 11.63 1.19 17.65
CA ILE A 93 10.99 2.04 18.66
C ILE A 93 10.78 1.29 19.97
N ALA A 94 10.39 0.02 19.94
CA ALA A 94 10.32 -0.81 21.15
C ALA A 94 11.67 -0.85 21.86
N ARG A 95 12.74 -1.16 21.13
CA ARG A 95 14.11 -1.17 21.67
C ARG A 95 14.57 0.20 22.16
N THR A 96 14.11 1.28 21.53
CA THR A 96 14.42 2.65 21.98
C THR A 96 13.80 2.90 23.36
N ILE A 97 12.53 2.52 23.55
CA ILE A 97 11.83 2.65 24.83
C ILE A 97 12.50 1.79 25.91
N ASP A 98 12.86 0.55 25.58
CA ASP A 98 13.55 -0.36 26.51
C ASP A 98 14.90 0.22 26.98
N ARG A 99 15.68 0.82 26.05
CA ARG A 99 17.00 1.41 26.34
C ARG A 99 16.95 2.75 27.09
N LEU A 100 15.77 3.36 27.12
CA LEU A 100 15.49 4.54 27.94
C LEU A 100 14.80 4.17 29.26
N ASP A 101 14.91 2.92 29.68
CA ASP A 101 14.42 2.40 30.96
C ASP A 101 12.92 2.67 31.17
N HIS A 102 12.16 2.73 30.08
CA HIS A 102 10.73 3.07 30.10
C HIS A 102 10.39 4.43 30.73
N ASP A 103 11.36 5.35 30.79
CA ASP A 103 11.15 6.70 31.32
C ASP A 103 10.14 7.48 30.46
N SER A 104 8.93 7.64 31.00
CA SER A 104 7.80 8.25 30.30
C SER A 104 8.05 9.70 29.85
N SER A 105 8.94 10.42 30.51
CA SER A 105 9.28 11.81 30.17
C SER A 105 10.10 11.91 28.86
N LEU A 106 10.88 10.86 28.55
CA LEU A 106 11.78 10.83 27.40
C LEU A 106 11.14 10.23 26.15
N ILE A 107 10.05 9.46 26.28
CA ILE A 107 9.40 8.76 25.16
C ILE A 107 8.91 9.73 24.05
N PRO A 108 8.26 10.87 24.33
CA PRO A 108 7.83 11.79 23.28
C PRO A 108 9.00 12.36 22.47
N LEU A 109 10.07 12.75 23.16
CA LEU A 109 11.30 13.21 22.51
C LEU A 109 11.94 12.09 21.68
N ALA A 110 12.04 10.88 22.23
CA ALA A 110 12.60 9.75 21.51
C ALA A 110 11.82 9.39 20.24
N ARG A 111 10.48 9.43 20.29
CA ARG A 111 9.62 9.19 19.11
C ARG A 111 9.81 10.27 18.04
N THR A 112 9.80 11.54 18.43
CA THR A 112 9.99 12.65 17.47
C THR A 112 11.38 12.60 16.81
N MET A 113 12.43 12.33 17.59
CA MET A 113 13.79 12.15 17.07
C MET A 113 13.89 10.93 16.16
N PHE A 114 13.29 9.80 16.52
CA PHE A 114 13.29 8.60 15.67
C PHE A 114 12.65 8.88 14.31
N VAL A 115 11.46 9.50 14.31
CA VAL A 115 10.71 9.85 13.08
C VAL A 115 11.51 10.84 12.22
N ALA A 116 12.09 11.87 12.83
CA ALA A 116 12.92 12.86 12.12
C ALA A 116 14.17 12.21 11.49
N LEU A 117 14.92 11.42 12.27
CA LEU A 117 16.14 10.76 11.80
C LEU A 117 15.85 9.71 10.72
N TYR A 118 14.80 8.91 10.87
CA TYR A 118 14.42 7.90 9.88
C TYR A 118 14.03 8.55 8.55
N THR A 119 13.23 9.61 8.60
CA THR A 119 12.83 10.37 7.40
C THR A 119 14.04 11.04 6.76
N PHE A 120 14.92 11.64 7.56
CA PHE A 120 16.14 12.28 7.08
C PHE A 120 17.06 11.29 6.35
N ILE A 121 17.32 10.11 6.93
CA ILE A 121 18.16 9.10 6.28
C ILE A 121 17.49 8.57 5.00
N GLY A 122 16.16 8.37 5.00
CA GLY A 122 15.43 8.01 3.78
C GLY A 122 15.55 9.06 2.67
N MET A 123 15.62 10.34 3.04
CA MET A 123 15.84 11.43 2.09
C MET A 123 17.26 11.38 1.52
N LEU A 124 18.27 11.11 2.36
CA LEU A 124 19.65 10.88 1.90
C LEU A 124 19.71 9.69 0.94
N PHE A 125 19.02 8.58 1.23
CA PHE A 125 18.94 7.44 0.33
C PHE A 125 18.35 7.81 -1.02
N ALA A 126 17.25 8.58 -1.06
CA ALA A 126 16.66 9.03 -2.32
C ALA A 126 17.62 9.88 -3.17
N ILE A 127 18.35 10.80 -2.52
CA ILE A 127 19.31 11.69 -3.20
C ILE A 127 20.53 10.89 -3.70
N PHE A 128 21.18 10.13 -2.83
CA PHE A 128 22.44 9.44 -3.17
C PHE A 128 22.26 8.19 -4.03
N SER A 129 21.05 7.60 -4.08
CA SER A 129 20.75 6.48 -4.97
C SER A 129 20.26 6.91 -6.36
N SER A 130 20.16 8.20 -6.65
CA SER A 130 19.72 8.70 -7.95
C SER A 130 20.77 8.46 -9.05
N THR A 131 20.33 8.09 -10.26
CA THR A 131 21.15 7.96 -11.46
C THR A 131 20.55 8.75 -12.63
N SER A 132 21.20 8.73 -13.79
CA SER A 132 20.63 9.29 -15.03
C SER A 132 19.34 8.57 -15.45
N ALA A 133 19.27 7.25 -15.23
CA ALA A 133 18.15 6.41 -15.63
C ALA A 133 17.04 6.27 -14.56
N VAL A 134 17.38 6.26 -13.27
CA VAL A 134 16.42 6.01 -12.18
C VAL A 134 16.58 7.06 -11.09
N LYS A 135 15.51 7.82 -10.83
CA LYS A 135 15.50 8.92 -9.85
C LYS A 135 14.34 8.74 -8.88
N PRO A 136 14.60 8.34 -7.62
CA PRO A 136 13.58 8.43 -6.57
C PRO A 136 13.13 9.90 -6.42
N VAL A 137 11.84 10.13 -6.26
CA VAL A 137 11.28 11.49 -6.15
C VAL A 137 11.58 12.04 -4.75
N TRP A 138 12.79 12.58 -4.57
CA TRP A 138 13.35 12.91 -3.25
C TRP A 138 12.51 13.91 -2.43
N TYR A 139 11.85 14.87 -3.09
CA TYR A 139 11.09 15.92 -2.40
C TYR A 139 9.78 15.42 -1.80
N VAL A 140 9.24 14.28 -2.25
CA VAL A 140 8.06 13.66 -1.63
C VAL A 140 8.42 12.67 -0.51
N VAL A 141 9.70 12.42 -0.25
CA VAL A 141 10.13 11.50 0.81
C VAL A 141 9.48 11.82 2.17
N PRO A 142 9.46 13.09 2.65
CA PRO A 142 8.80 13.41 3.91
C PRO A 142 7.31 13.08 3.89
N LEU A 143 6.62 13.25 2.75
CA LEU A 143 5.19 12.99 2.61
C LEU A 143 4.85 11.49 2.82
N PHE A 144 5.76 10.58 2.45
CA PHE A 144 5.56 9.14 2.64
C PHE A 144 6.14 8.64 3.96
N LEU A 145 7.41 8.95 4.25
CA LEU A 145 8.11 8.36 5.40
C LEU A 145 7.65 8.93 6.75
N LEU A 146 7.30 10.23 6.84
CA LEU A 146 6.80 10.79 8.09
C LEU A 146 5.53 10.09 8.59
N PRO A 147 4.43 10.00 7.81
CA PRO A 147 3.22 9.36 8.30
C PRO A 147 3.43 7.87 8.59
N ILE A 148 4.18 7.13 7.75
CA ILE A 148 4.47 5.70 7.99
C ILE A 148 5.20 5.51 9.32
N THR A 149 6.26 6.29 9.56
CA THR A 149 7.06 6.20 10.79
C THR A 149 6.29 6.67 12.01
N LEU A 150 5.53 7.76 11.91
CA LEU A 150 4.71 8.31 13.00
C LEU A 150 3.61 7.34 13.41
N ILE A 151 2.87 6.78 12.45
CA ILE A 151 1.82 5.79 12.71
C ILE A 151 2.45 4.53 13.34
N SER A 152 3.56 4.06 12.79
CA SER A 152 4.29 2.92 13.37
C SER A 152 4.72 3.20 14.82
N ALA A 153 5.27 4.38 15.09
CA ALA A 153 5.69 4.83 16.42
C ALA A 153 4.54 4.90 17.43
N ALA A 154 3.36 5.35 16.99
CA ALA A 154 2.18 5.48 17.82
C ALA A 154 1.65 4.13 18.34
N THR A 155 1.99 3.02 17.67
CA THR A 155 1.50 1.67 17.98
C THR A 155 2.37 0.86 18.96
N VAL A 156 3.44 1.44 19.51
CA VAL A 156 4.45 0.73 20.33
C VAL A 156 4.62 1.37 21.71
N GLY A 157 4.84 0.57 22.75
CA GLY A 157 4.94 1.02 24.15
C GLY A 157 3.58 1.43 24.71
N ARG A 158 3.52 2.58 25.40
CA ARG A 158 2.23 3.23 25.71
C ARG A 158 1.59 3.69 24.41
N ARG A 159 0.72 2.84 23.85
CA ARG A 159 0.01 3.11 22.60
C ARG A 159 -0.73 4.44 22.73
N LEU A 160 -0.58 5.30 21.73
CA LEU A 160 -1.40 6.50 21.67
C LEU A 160 -2.86 6.05 21.53
N VAL A 161 -3.74 6.58 22.36
CA VAL A 161 -5.16 6.29 22.27
C VAL A 161 -5.65 6.96 21.00
N PHE A 162 -5.93 6.16 19.98
CA PHE A 162 -6.58 6.66 18.78
C PHE A 162 -8.02 7.04 19.11
N GLY A 163 -8.50 8.14 18.51
CA GLY A 163 -9.89 8.53 18.64
C GLY A 163 -10.82 7.42 18.17
N GLN A 164 -11.97 7.27 18.83
CA GLN A 164 -12.96 6.23 18.51
C GLN A 164 -13.31 6.20 17.02
N ALA A 165 -13.38 7.37 16.38
CA ALA A 165 -13.59 7.50 14.95
C ALA A 165 -12.58 6.67 14.13
N LEU A 166 -11.28 6.82 14.37
CA LEU A 166 -10.27 6.08 13.61
C LEU A 166 -10.33 4.56 13.86
N LEU A 167 -10.70 4.14 15.07
CA LEU A 167 -10.88 2.73 15.42
C LEU A 167 -12.06 2.10 14.67
N TYR A 168 -13.23 2.74 14.66
CA TYR A 168 -14.39 2.22 13.91
C TYR A 168 -14.18 2.29 12.40
N SER A 169 -13.57 3.36 11.89
CA SER A 169 -13.22 3.47 10.47
C SER A 169 -12.28 2.37 10.02
N SER A 170 -11.16 2.17 10.72
CA SER A 170 -10.19 1.11 10.39
C SER A 170 -10.81 -0.30 10.43
N ARG A 171 -11.73 -0.57 11.36
CA ARG A 171 -12.47 -1.86 11.41
C ARG A 171 -13.34 -2.08 10.17
N ILE A 172 -14.08 -1.06 9.75
CA ILE A 172 -14.97 -1.16 8.58
C ILE A 172 -14.14 -1.31 7.30
N ILE A 173 -13.06 -0.55 7.14
CA ILE A 173 -12.17 -0.70 5.97
C ILE A 173 -11.50 -2.09 5.98
N ALA A 174 -11.05 -2.58 7.14
CA ALA A 174 -10.51 -3.93 7.25
C ALA A 174 -11.55 -5.01 6.88
N LEU A 175 -12.82 -4.83 7.26
CA LEU A 175 -13.91 -5.72 6.87
C LEU A 175 -14.10 -5.73 5.35
N LEU A 176 -14.19 -4.56 4.72
CA LEU A 176 -14.35 -4.44 3.26
C LEU A 176 -13.18 -5.06 2.49
N LEU A 177 -11.94 -4.82 2.93
CA LEU A 177 -10.75 -5.44 2.34
C LEU A 177 -10.70 -6.95 2.61
N GLY A 178 -11.19 -7.41 3.77
CA GLY A 178 -11.33 -8.82 4.09
C GLY A 178 -12.33 -9.53 3.17
N VAL A 179 -13.51 -8.95 2.93
CA VAL A 179 -14.46 -9.46 1.93
C VAL A 179 -13.82 -9.50 0.55
N SER A 180 -13.09 -8.44 0.17
CA SER A 180 -12.37 -8.37 -1.09
C SER A 180 -11.30 -9.47 -1.21
N SER A 181 -10.63 -9.84 -0.12
CA SER A 181 -9.68 -10.96 -0.10
C SER A 181 -10.30 -12.32 -0.30
N LEU A 182 -11.52 -12.55 0.23
CA LEU A 182 -12.23 -13.81 0.02
C LEU A 182 -12.65 -13.94 -1.45
N ILE A 183 -13.19 -12.87 -2.03
CA ILE A 183 -13.58 -12.81 -3.43
C ILE A 183 -12.35 -13.01 -4.34
N PHE A 184 -11.27 -12.29 -4.07
CA PHE A 184 -10.04 -12.40 -4.85
C PHE A 184 -9.42 -13.79 -4.76
N GLY A 185 -9.40 -14.37 -3.55
CA GLY A 185 -8.96 -15.76 -3.34
C GLY A 185 -9.76 -16.75 -4.16
N LEU A 186 -11.09 -16.64 -4.18
CA LEU A 186 -11.96 -17.46 -5.02
C LEU A 186 -11.67 -17.25 -6.53
N SER A 187 -11.38 -16.01 -6.95
CA SER A 187 -10.97 -15.73 -8.32
C SER A 187 -9.67 -16.43 -8.72
N ILE A 188 -8.66 -16.44 -7.83
CA ILE A 188 -7.41 -17.19 -8.05
C ILE A 188 -7.70 -18.68 -8.26
N PHE A 189 -8.51 -19.30 -7.39
CA PHE A 189 -8.80 -20.73 -7.48
C PHE A 189 -9.52 -21.10 -8.78
N THR A 190 -10.46 -20.25 -9.22
CA THR A 190 -11.22 -20.47 -10.46
C THR A 190 -10.38 -20.24 -11.73
N HIS A 191 -9.39 -19.34 -11.68
CA HIS A 191 -8.52 -18.99 -12.82
C HIS A 191 -7.10 -19.56 -12.71
N LEU A 192 -6.91 -20.62 -11.90
CA LEU A 192 -5.58 -21.15 -11.59
C LEU A 192 -4.82 -21.61 -12.84
N SER A 193 -5.52 -22.11 -13.86
CA SER A 193 -4.95 -22.48 -15.16
C SER A 193 -4.32 -21.27 -15.88
N THR A 194 -5.02 -20.14 -15.94
CA THR A 194 -4.52 -18.90 -16.55
C THR A 194 -3.31 -18.36 -15.77
N VAL A 195 -3.39 -18.34 -14.44
CA VAL A 195 -2.28 -17.90 -13.57
C VAL A 195 -1.04 -18.78 -13.80
N LYS A 196 -1.23 -20.10 -13.89
CA LYS A 196 -0.15 -21.05 -14.21
C LYS A 196 0.45 -20.77 -15.58
N ASN A 197 -0.38 -20.62 -16.61
CA ASN A 197 0.08 -20.38 -17.99
C ASN A 197 0.90 -19.08 -18.11
N LEU A 198 0.43 -17.99 -17.49
CA LEU A 198 1.18 -16.73 -17.44
C LEU A 198 2.52 -16.87 -16.70
N THR A 199 2.56 -17.70 -15.64
CA THR A 199 3.80 -17.99 -14.92
C THR A 199 4.77 -18.81 -15.76
N THR A 200 4.28 -19.80 -16.51
CA THR A 200 5.13 -20.65 -17.35
C THR A 200 5.72 -19.89 -18.55
N VAL A 201 4.97 -18.95 -19.14
CA VAL A 201 5.45 -18.11 -20.26
C VAL A 201 6.62 -17.22 -19.84
N LEU A 202 6.70 -16.84 -18.57
CA LEU A 202 7.82 -16.04 -18.05
C LEU A 202 9.11 -16.85 -17.86
N GLU A 203 9.03 -18.19 -17.94
CA GLU A 203 10.15 -19.13 -17.73
C GLU A 203 11.15 -18.70 -16.64
N PRO A 204 10.68 -18.37 -15.42
CA PRO A 204 11.48 -17.58 -14.49
C PRO A 204 12.61 -18.38 -13.81
N GLY A 205 12.81 -19.65 -14.16
CA GLY A 205 13.72 -20.56 -13.45
C GLY A 205 13.35 -20.74 -11.97
N ILE A 206 14.23 -21.37 -11.19
CA ILE A 206 13.97 -21.62 -9.75
C ILE A 206 14.03 -20.32 -8.95
N LEU A 207 15.13 -19.55 -9.08
CA LEU A 207 15.32 -18.31 -8.34
C LEU A 207 14.34 -17.22 -8.77
N GLY A 208 14.19 -16.98 -10.07
CA GLY A 208 13.22 -16.01 -10.56
C GLY A 208 11.78 -16.45 -10.25
N GLY A 209 11.48 -17.75 -10.26
CA GLY A 209 10.18 -18.29 -9.86
C GLY A 209 9.85 -17.97 -8.39
N PHE A 210 10.82 -18.14 -7.49
CA PHE A 210 10.67 -17.75 -6.08
C PHE A 210 10.48 -16.23 -5.91
N LEU A 211 11.28 -15.41 -6.60
CA LEU A 211 11.17 -13.95 -6.54
C LEU A 211 9.85 -13.45 -7.14
N LEU A 212 9.40 -14.07 -8.23
CA LEU A 212 8.12 -13.78 -8.85
C LEU A 212 6.97 -14.16 -7.91
N LEU A 213 7.01 -15.33 -7.28
CA LEU A 213 6.02 -15.72 -6.27
C LEU A 213 5.97 -14.69 -5.12
N LEU A 214 7.13 -14.31 -4.58
CA LEU A 214 7.22 -13.29 -3.53
C LEU A 214 6.61 -11.97 -4.02
N LEU A 215 6.94 -11.53 -5.23
CA LEU A 215 6.39 -10.31 -5.81
C LEU A 215 4.86 -10.36 -5.92
N ASN A 216 4.29 -11.48 -6.39
CA ASN A 216 2.84 -11.66 -6.44
C ASN A 216 2.22 -11.58 -5.03
N ILE A 217 2.83 -12.19 -4.01
CA ILE A 217 2.37 -12.07 -2.61
C ILE A 217 2.36 -10.61 -2.16
N LEU A 218 3.41 -9.85 -2.48
CA LEU A 218 3.51 -8.44 -2.08
C LEU A 218 2.53 -7.52 -2.82
N TYR A 219 2.07 -7.90 -4.02
CA TYR A 219 1.03 -7.18 -4.76
C TYR A 219 -0.40 -7.61 -4.42
N LEU A 220 -0.60 -8.64 -3.58
CA LEU A 220 -1.94 -9.05 -3.16
C LEU A 220 -2.77 -7.88 -2.61
N PRO A 221 -2.26 -7.01 -1.71
CA PRO A 221 -3.08 -5.92 -1.19
C PRO A 221 -3.51 -4.92 -2.27
N ASN A 222 -2.69 -4.68 -3.31
CA ASN A 222 -3.10 -3.86 -4.45
C ASN A 222 -4.28 -4.53 -5.20
N ALA A 223 -4.20 -5.85 -5.42
CA ALA A 223 -5.27 -6.60 -6.05
C ALA A 223 -6.56 -6.62 -5.20
N LEU A 224 -6.46 -6.59 -3.87
CA LEU A 224 -7.62 -6.46 -2.98
C LEU A 224 -8.31 -5.11 -3.14
N VAL A 225 -7.54 -4.02 -3.24
CA VAL A 225 -8.07 -2.68 -3.48
C VAL A 225 -8.76 -2.61 -4.85
N ALA A 226 -8.14 -3.19 -5.89
CA ALA A 226 -8.75 -3.31 -7.21
C ALA A 226 -10.04 -4.14 -7.19
N THR A 227 -10.07 -5.23 -6.42
CA THR A 227 -11.28 -6.07 -6.23
C THR A 227 -12.39 -5.27 -5.55
N LEU A 228 -12.09 -4.55 -4.47
CA LEU A 228 -13.06 -3.69 -3.80
C LEU A 228 -13.62 -2.64 -4.77
N SER A 229 -12.75 -2.04 -5.58
CA SER A 229 -13.11 -1.03 -6.59
C SER A 229 -14.01 -1.59 -7.69
N TYR A 230 -13.77 -2.83 -8.12
CA TYR A 230 -14.62 -3.53 -9.08
C TYR A 230 -16.02 -3.78 -8.51
N PHE A 231 -16.11 -4.30 -7.28
CA PHE A 231 -17.39 -4.63 -6.64
C PHE A 231 -18.15 -3.41 -6.10
N SER A 232 -17.47 -2.27 -5.88
CA SER A 232 -18.13 -0.97 -5.69
C SER A 232 -18.59 -0.32 -7.01
N GLY A 233 -18.35 -0.97 -8.15
CA GLY A 233 -18.81 -0.51 -9.47
C GLY A 233 -17.89 0.50 -10.16
N THR A 234 -16.84 0.98 -9.50
CA THR A 234 -15.90 1.96 -10.09
C THR A 234 -14.86 1.34 -11.02
N GLY A 235 -14.52 0.08 -10.81
CA GLY A 235 -13.53 -0.65 -11.61
C GLY A 235 -12.09 -0.22 -11.38
N PHE A 236 -11.18 -0.70 -12.22
CA PHE A 236 -9.75 -0.37 -12.19
C PHE A 236 -9.15 -0.45 -13.59
N ALA A 237 -7.92 0.04 -13.74
CA ALA A 237 -7.17 0.05 -14.99
C ALA A 237 -5.94 -0.87 -14.91
N VAL A 238 -5.58 -1.43 -16.05
CA VAL A 238 -4.36 -2.22 -16.30
C VAL A 238 -3.70 -1.66 -17.56
N GLY A 239 -3.28 -0.40 -17.49
CA GLY A 239 -2.69 0.34 -18.60
C GLY A 239 -3.56 1.51 -19.08
N SER A 240 -2.94 2.40 -19.85
CA SER A 240 -3.59 3.57 -20.43
C SER A 240 -4.76 3.17 -21.33
N GLY A 241 -5.90 3.87 -21.17
CA GLY A 241 -7.12 3.61 -21.93
C GLY A 241 -7.86 2.32 -21.57
N SER A 242 -7.38 1.55 -20.58
CA SER A 242 -8.09 0.36 -20.11
C SER A 242 -9.11 0.69 -19.02
N MET A 243 -10.19 -0.08 -18.98
CA MET A 243 -11.19 -0.01 -17.93
C MET A 243 -11.81 -1.38 -17.71
N ILE A 244 -11.66 -1.89 -16.49
CA ILE A 244 -12.24 -3.15 -16.05
C ILE A 244 -13.23 -2.83 -14.93
N SER A 245 -14.52 -2.82 -15.25
CA SER A 245 -15.61 -2.60 -14.31
C SER A 245 -16.79 -3.56 -14.61
N PRO A 246 -17.75 -3.72 -13.68
CA PRO A 246 -18.94 -4.54 -13.95
C PRO A 246 -19.76 -4.08 -15.16
N TRP A 247 -19.67 -2.79 -15.52
CA TRP A 247 -20.44 -2.15 -16.59
C TRP A 247 -19.68 -2.07 -17.92
N SER A 248 -18.36 -1.96 -17.87
CA SER A 248 -17.52 -1.69 -19.04
C SER A 248 -16.23 -2.49 -18.94
N PHE A 249 -15.89 -3.16 -20.04
CA PHE A 249 -14.69 -3.97 -20.16
C PHE A 249 -13.93 -3.59 -21.42
N HIS A 250 -12.81 -2.89 -21.22
CA HIS A 250 -11.87 -2.50 -22.26
C HIS A 250 -10.46 -2.87 -21.80
N LEU A 251 -9.90 -3.91 -22.42
CA LEU A 251 -8.53 -4.35 -22.18
C LEU A 251 -7.94 -4.85 -23.50
N ASN A 252 -6.89 -4.19 -23.98
CA ASN A 252 -6.29 -4.50 -25.28
C ASN A 252 -5.50 -5.82 -25.23
N SER A 253 -4.69 -5.99 -24.20
CA SER A 253 -3.89 -7.18 -23.95
C SER A 253 -3.64 -7.32 -22.45
N ILE A 254 -3.50 -8.56 -21.99
CA ILE A 254 -3.15 -8.85 -20.60
C ILE A 254 -1.62 -8.88 -20.51
N PRO A 255 -0.99 -8.00 -19.72
CA PRO A 255 0.44 -8.10 -19.44
C PRO A 255 0.79 -9.46 -18.83
N ALA A 256 1.99 -9.97 -19.14
CA ALA A 256 2.51 -11.23 -18.57
C ALA A 256 2.87 -11.06 -17.08
N PHE A 257 1.87 -10.85 -16.22
CA PHE A 257 1.99 -10.78 -14.77
C PHE A 257 0.98 -11.74 -14.14
N PRO A 258 1.41 -12.76 -13.37
CA PRO A 258 0.53 -13.88 -12.98
C PRO A 258 -0.76 -13.49 -12.26
N LEU A 259 -0.73 -12.49 -11.36
CA LEU A 259 -1.96 -12.02 -10.69
C LEU A 259 -3.04 -11.52 -11.67
N LEU A 260 -2.66 -11.01 -12.84
CA LEU A 260 -3.63 -10.56 -13.86
C LEU A 260 -4.34 -11.72 -14.56
N GLY A 261 -3.91 -12.97 -14.34
CA GLY A 261 -4.66 -14.14 -14.77
C GLY A 261 -6.03 -14.29 -14.10
N THR A 262 -6.28 -13.54 -13.02
CA THR A 262 -7.53 -13.55 -12.24
C THR A 262 -8.55 -12.50 -12.69
N LEU A 263 -8.25 -11.77 -13.78
CA LEU A 263 -9.13 -10.73 -14.30
C LEU A 263 -10.42 -11.34 -14.88
N PRO A 264 -11.56 -10.65 -14.77
CA PRO A 264 -12.78 -11.02 -15.50
C PRO A 264 -12.52 -11.06 -17.01
N SER A 265 -13.23 -11.93 -17.73
CA SER A 265 -13.15 -12.04 -19.19
C SER A 265 -14.12 -11.12 -19.94
N GLY A 266 -14.92 -10.34 -19.22
CA GLY A 266 -15.92 -9.43 -19.77
C GLY A 266 -16.69 -8.70 -18.68
N THR A 267 -17.80 -8.06 -19.06
CA THR A 267 -18.70 -7.37 -18.12
C THR A 267 -19.50 -8.38 -17.29
N PHE A 268 -19.59 -8.16 -15.98
CA PHE A 268 -20.35 -9.01 -15.08
C PHE A 268 -21.18 -8.18 -14.11
N HIS A 269 -22.42 -7.85 -14.52
CA HIS A 269 -23.32 -6.97 -13.78
C HIS A 269 -23.67 -7.46 -12.37
N PHE A 270 -23.69 -8.78 -12.12
CA PHE A 270 -23.96 -9.31 -10.78
C PHE A 270 -22.90 -8.90 -9.74
N ALA A 271 -21.68 -8.49 -10.15
CA ALA A 271 -20.70 -7.93 -9.22
C ALA A 271 -21.19 -6.64 -8.55
N LEU A 272 -22.18 -5.95 -9.11
CA LEU A 272 -22.77 -4.74 -8.52
C LEU A 272 -23.54 -5.02 -7.23
N LEU A 273 -23.90 -6.28 -6.95
CA LEU A 273 -24.39 -6.66 -5.63
C LEU A 273 -23.37 -6.34 -4.52
N GLY A 274 -22.08 -6.21 -4.87
CA GLY A 274 -21.03 -5.73 -3.98
C GLY A 274 -21.26 -4.33 -3.41
N ILE A 275 -21.94 -3.44 -4.15
CA ILE A 275 -22.35 -2.11 -3.65
C ILE A 275 -23.23 -2.27 -2.41
N GLY A 276 -24.11 -3.29 -2.40
CA GLY A 276 -24.91 -3.63 -1.23
C GLY A 276 -24.06 -3.94 0.01
N ILE A 277 -22.93 -4.62 -0.15
CA ILE A 277 -22.00 -4.94 0.97
C ILE A 277 -21.38 -3.65 1.53
N VAL A 278 -21.00 -2.70 0.68
CA VAL A 278 -20.46 -1.41 1.11
C VAL A 278 -21.52 -0.58 1.83
N ILE A 279 -22.74 -0.52 1.29
CA ILE A 279 -23.89 0.14 1.93
C ILE A 279 -24.19 -0.50 3.29
N LEU A 280 -24.24 -1.83 3.39
CA LEU A 280 -24.43 -2.53 4.66
C LEU A 280 -23.32 -2.24 5.66
N SER A 281 -22.08 -2.09 5.21
CA SER A 281 -20.95 -1.70 6.05
C SER A 281 -21.11 -0.26 6.58
N GLY A 282 -21.66 0.65 5.78
CA GLY A 282 -22.03 2.00 6.22
C GLY A 282 -23.14 2.01 7.26
N ALA A 283 -24.15 1.17 7.08
CA ALA A 283 -25.21 0.97 8.07
C ALA A 283 -24.66 0.41 9.39
N LEU A 284 -23.78 -0.59 9.32
CA LEU A 284 -23.11 -1.17 10.48
C LEU A 284 -22.25 -0.15 11.24
N LEU A 285 -21.50 0.68 10.51
CA LEU A 285 -20.74 1.80 11.06
C LEU A 285 -21.65 2.76 11.83
N ALA A 286 -22.82 3.10 11.28
CA ALA A 286 -23.80 3.94 11.95
C ALA A 286 -24.34 3.31 13.23
N VAL A 287 -24.72 2.03 13.21
CA VAL A 287 -25.19 1.30 14.39
C VAL A 287 -24.15 1.34 15.52
N TRP A 288 -22.87 1.14 15.21
CA TRP A 288 -21.81 1.13 16.22
C TRP A 288 -21.50 2.50 16.83
N THR A 289 -21.77 3.59 16.11
CA THR A 289 -21.29 4.93 16.50
C THR A 289 -22.40 5.90 16.90
N VAL A 290 -23.63 5.72 16.38
CA VAL A 290 -24.76 6.60 16.67
C VAL A 290 -25.14 6.58 18.15
N ALA A 291 -25.07 5.41 18.80
CA ALA A 291 -25.37 5.25 20.21
C ALA A 291 -24.35 5.95 21.12
N LEU A 292 -23.15 6.23 20.61
CA LEU A 292 -22.12 6.96 21.35
C LEU A 292 -22.34 8.47 21.25
N ASN A 293 -22.37 9.01 20.03
CA ASN A 293 -22.63 10.42 19.74
C ASN A 293 -22.75 10.64 18.21
N THR A 294 -23.66 11.49 17.75
CA THR A 294 -23.75 11.89 16.33
C THR A 294 -22.45 12.50 15.80
N LYS A 295 -21.71 13.26 16.63
CA LYS A 295 -20.40 13.80 16.25
C LYS A 295 -19.38 12.70 15.97
N ILE A 296 -19.41 11.60 16.74
CA ILE A 296 -18.51 10.45 16.53
C ILE A 296 -18.85 9.76 15.22
N LEU A 297 -20.14 9.58 14.90
CA LEU A 297 -20.57 9.07 13.60
C LEU A 297 -20.00 9.91 12.43
N MET A 298 -20.19 11.24 12.48
CA MET A 298 -19.67 12.13 11.43
C MET A 298 -18.15 12.06 11.31
N GLN A 299 -17.43 12.05 12.44
CA GLN A 299 -15.97 11.90 12.45
C GLN A 299 -15.53 10.53 11.91
N THR A 300 -16.27 9.47 12.21
CA THR A 300 -15.99 8.11 11.71
C THR A 300 -16.23 8.02 10.20
N LEU A 301 -17.31 8.60 9.68
CA LEU A 301 -17.54 8.65 8.23
C LEU A 301 -16.44 9.45 7.53
N ALA A 302 -16.08 10.63 8.04
CA ALA A 302 -15.00 11.44 7.49
C ALA A 302 -13.65 10.71 7.52
N ALA A 303 -13.32 10.05 8.63
CA ALA A 303 -12.11 9.25 8.76
C ALA A 303 -12.13 8.02 7.81
N SER A 304 -13.27 7.36 7.61
CA SER A 304 -13.40 6.26 6.65
C SER A 304 -13.15 6.72 5.22
N VAL A 305 -13.74 7.86 4.81
CA VAL A 305 -13.51 8.45 3.48
C VAL A 305 -12.03 8.81 3.30
N LEU A 306 -11.39 9.40 4.32
CA LEU A 306 -9.95 9.69 4.27
C LEU A 306 -9.09 8.42 4.14
N ILE A 307 -9.39 7.37 4.90
CA ILE A 307 -8.65 6.09 4.80
C ILE A 307 -8.85 5.50 3.40
N ILE A 308 -10.08 5.50 2.86
CA ILE A 308 -10.36 5.01 1.50
C ILE A 308 -9.58 5.83 0.47
N ALA A 309 -9.48 7.14 0.63
CA ALA A 309 -8.70 7.99 -0.26
C ALA A 309 -7.21 7.62 -0.23
N VAL A 310 -6.65 7.39 0.96
CA VAL A 310 -5.26 6.95 1.11
C VAL A 310 -5.04 5.56 0.51
N VAL A 311 -5.95 4.61 0.77
CA VAL A 311 -5.89 3.25 0.21
C VAL A 311 -6.03 3.26 -1.31
N GLY A 312 -6.94 4.07 -1.84
CA GLY A 312 -7.16 4.21 -3.27
C GLY A 312 -5.98 4.85 -3.98
N TYR A 313 -5.39 5.90 -3.39
CA TYR A 313 -4.16 6.50 -3.90
C TYR A 313 -3.00 5.49 -3.89
N ALA A 314 -2.81 4.78 -2.77
CA ALA A 314 -1.74 3.80 -2.63
C ALA A 314 -1.93 2.57 -3.55
N GLY A 315 -3.18 2.19 -3.85
CA GLY A 315 -3.54 1.15 -4.80
C GLY A 315 -3.62 1.62 -6.27
N SER A 316 -3.03 2.78 -6.59
CA SER A 316 -3.04 3.37 -7.93
C SER A 316 -1.64 3.87 -8.31
N GLY A 317 -1.34 3.93 -9.60
CA GLY A 317 -0.11 4.54 -10.08
C GLY A 317 0.22 4.21 -11.52
N ALA A 318 1.48 4.43 -11.88
CA ALA A 318 2.05 4.09 -13.18
C ALA A 318 3.09 2.97 -13.05
N LEU A 319 3.21 2.16 -14.09
CA LEU A 319 4.21 1.10 -14.25
C LEU A 319 5.12 1.40 -15.44
N ILE A 320 6.15 2.20 -15.21
CA ILE A 320 7.31 2.41 -16.10
C ILE A 320 6.99 3.22 -17.36
N THR A 321 6.10 2.77 -18.25
CA THR A 321 5.88 3.36 -19.59
C THR A 321 4.57 4.13 -19.70
N ASP A 322 4.42 4.96 -20.73
CA ASP A 322 3.16 5.68 -21.02
C ASP A 322 1.98 4.76 -21.29
N ALA A 323 2.23 3.62 -21.93
CA ALA A 323 1.22 2.57 -22.13
C ALA A 323 0.71 2.00 -20.80
N MET A 324 1.51 2.11 -19.74
CA MET A 324 1.22 1.66 -18.39
C MET A 324 1.12 2.84 -17.40
N SER A 325 0.71 4.02 -17.90
CA SER A 325 0.58 5.25 -17.11
C SER A 325 -0.57 5.23 -16.10
N ALA A 326 -1.55 4.33 -16.27
CA ALA A 326 -2.70 4.17 -15.38
C ALA A 326 -2.89 2.70 -15.00
N VAL A 327 -2.53 2.34 -13.77
CA VAL A 327 -2.65 0.99 -13.21
C VAL A 327 -3.29 1.07 -11.82
N GLY A 328 -4.22 0.17 -11.54
CA GLY A 328 -4.97 0.12 -10.29
C GLY A 328 -6.23 0.99 -10.33
N VAL A 329 -6.66 1.43 -9.16
CA VAL A 329 -7.95 2.14 -9.01
C VAL A 329 -7.82 3.60 -9.39
N SER A 330 -8.91 4.24 -9.82
CA SER A 330 -8.94 5.70 -9.96
C SER A 330 -9.20 6.33 -8.59
N PRO A 331 -8.23 7.03 -7.95
CA PRO A 331 -8.32 7.39 -6.53
C PRO A 331 -9.57 8.19 -6.19
N TRP A 332 -9.92 9.19 -7.01
CA TRP A 332 -11.08 10.04 -6.74
C TRP A 332 -12.41 9.30 -6.96
N LYS A 333 -12.56 8.56 -8.08
CA LYS A 333 -13.78 7.78 -8.39
C LYS A 333 -14.04 6.74 -7.30
N PHE A 334 -13.00 5.99 -6.94
CA PHE A 334 -13.04 4.98 -5.89
C PHE A 334 -13.45 5.60 -4.55
N THR A 335 -12.83 6.72 -4.16
CA THR A 335 -13.15 7.43 -2.91
C THR A 335 -14.58 7.94 -2.87
N VAL A 336 -15.04 8.59 -3.95
CA VAL A 336 -16.38 9.16 -4.02
C VAL A 336 -17.45 8.06 -4.01
N SER A 337 -17.24 6.97 -4.74
CA SER A 337 -18.20 5.86 -4.77
C SER A 337 -18.31 5.15 -3.42
N VAL A 338 -17.19 4.62 -2.90
CA VAL A 338 -17.22 3.87 -1.63
C VAL A 338 -17.61 4.80 -0.48
N GLY A 339 -17.15 6.05 -0.47
CA GLY A 339 -17.57 7.06 0.50
C GLY A 339 -19.07 7.36 0.43
N GLY A 340 -19.62 7.53 -0.78
CA GLY A 340 -21.03 7.74 -1.01
C GLY A 340 -21.87 6.54 -0.56
N GLU A 341 -21.47 5.32 -0.92
CA GLU A 341 -22.11 4.07 -0.51
C GLU A 341 -22.14 3.92 1.01
N LEU A 342 -21.03 4.21 1.70
CA LEU A 342 -20.97 4.21 3.17
C LEU A 342 -21.93 5.25 3.78
N ILE A 343 -21.99 6.47 3.22
CA ILE A 343 -22.89 7.52 3.68
C ILE A 343 -24.35 7.12 3.47
N ILE A 344 -24.69 6.57 2.30
CA ILE A 344 -26.03 6.05 2.00
C ILE A 344 -26.43 4.98 3.03
N GLY A 345 -25.54 4.02 3.29
CA GLY A 345 -25.73 3.01 4.33
C GLY A 345 -26.02 3.59 5.71
N ALA A 346 -25.22 4.57 6.12
CA ALA A 346 -25.38 5.25 7.39
C ALA A 346 -26.73 6.01 7.48
N LEU A 347 -27.13 6.70 6.41
CA LEU A 347 -28.42 7.39 6.34
C LEU A 347 -29.59 6.40 6.44
N LEU A 348 -29.55 5.30 5.69
CA LEU A 348 -30.59 4.27 5.75
C LEU A 348 -30.76 3.73 7.17
N ALA A 349 -29.66 3.42 7.87
CA ALA A 349 -29.70 2.95 9.25
C ALA A 349 -30.32 3.96 10.23
N LEU A 350 -30.14 5.26 9.99
CA LEU A 350 -30.70 6.32 10.85
C LEU A 350 -32.19 6.58 10.60
N TYR A 351 -32.63 6.51 9.34
CA TYR A 351 -33.97 6.95 8.93
C TYR A 351 -34.99 5.82 8.77
N ILE A 352 -34.59 4.59 8.39
CA ILE A 352 -35.53 3.46 8.27
C ILE A 352 -36.30 3.19 9.57
N PRO A 353 -35.67 3.14 10.76
CA PRO A 353 -36.40 2.89 12.01
C PRO A 353 -37.37 4.01 12.40
N ARG A 354 -37.22 5.21 11.82
CA ARG A 354 -38.09 6.37 12.08
C ARG A 354 -39.35 6.37 11.22
N ILE A 355 -39.33 5.68 10.09
CA ILE A 355 -40.46 5.59 9.16
C ILE A 355 -41.56 4.66 9.74
N GLY A 356 -41.19 3.59 10.44
CA GLY A 356 -42.13 2.66 11.07
C GLY A 356 -42.68 3.08 12.44
N LYS A 357 -42.34 4.28 12.94
CA LYS A 357 -42.84 4.84 14.22
C LYS A 357 -43.76 6.06 14.02
N ARG A 358 -44.22 6.30 12.79
CA ARG A 358 -45.28 7.27 12.46
C ARG A 358 -46.58 6.53 12.24
#